data_AF-A0A329J3R6-F1
#
_entry.id   AF-A0A329J3R6-F1
#
_cell.length_a   1.000
_cell.length_b   1.000
_cell.length_c   1.000
_cell.angle_alpha   90.00
_cell.angle_beta   90.00
_cell.angle_gamma   90.00
#
_symmetry.space_group_name_H-M   'P 1'
#
loop_
_entity.id
_entity.type
_entity.pdbx_description
1 polymer ?
#
loop_
_entity_poly.entity_id
_entity_poly.type
_entity_poly.pdbx_seq_one_letter_code
_entity_poly.pdbx_strand_id
1 'polypeptide(L)'
;MNRSVFEIAATGVDDLLAVQKSFDNSKVIFELIMKQISPDSTVYALVELGMLDVCQWESKVMDWCVVMDDELDCFTGLREAYQVKSFLRNSLRTGGAL
;
A
#
# COMPACT_ATOMS: atom_id res chain seq x y z
N MET A 1 23.86 -16.58 -0.36
CA MET A 1 22.98 -16.63 0.83
C MET A 1 21.57 -16.83 0.32
N ASN A 2 20.91 -17.95 0.65
CA ASN A 2 19.49 -18.12 0.35
C ASN A 2 18.69 -17.39 1.43
N ARG A 3 17.80 -16.49 1.02
CA ARG A 3 16.87 -15.83 1.94
C ARG A 3 15.89 -16.87 2.49
N SER A 4 15.56 -16.77 3.77
CA SER A 4 14.49 -17.57 4.37
C SER A 4 13.13 -17.14 3.82
N VAL A 5 12.14 -18.04 3.87
CA VAL A 5 10.76 -17.74 3.46
C VAL A 5 10.21 -16.54 4.25
N PHE A 6 10.55 -16.44 5.53
CA PHE A 6 10.19 -15.31 6.38
C PHE A 6 10.79 -13.99 5.88
N GLU A 7 12.08 -13.95 5.53
CA GLU A 7 12.72 -12.74 5.01
C GLU A 7 12.16 -12.31 3.65
N ILE A 8 11.69 -13.27 2.84
CA ILE A 8 11.03 -12.98 1.56
C ILE A 8 9.65 -12.37 1.82
N ALA A 9 8.84 -13.00 2.68
CA ALA A 9 7.50 -12.51 3.02
C ALA A 9 7.54 -11.14 3.71
N ALA A 10 8.49 -10.92 4.63
CA ALA A 10 8.66 -9.63 5.29
C ALA A 10 8.97 -8.49 4.31
N THR A 11 9.84 -8.74 3.31
CA THR A 11 10.08 -7.77 2.24
C THR A 11 8.87 -7.61 1.34
N GLY A 12 8.12 -8.68 1.07
CA GLY A 12 6.85 -8.59 0.33
C GLY A 12 5.86 -7.60 0.97
N VAL A 13 5.73 -7.62 2.31
CA VAL A 13 4.91 -6.62 3.03
C VAL A 13 5.42 -5.19 2.83
N ASP A 14 6.73 -4.98 2.94
CA ASP A 14 7.34 -3.66 2.74
C ASP A 14 7.12 -3.14 1.30
N ASP A 15 7.24 -4.02 0.31
CA ASP A 15 7.00 -3.71 -1.10
C ASP A 15 5.52 -3.35 -1.35
N LEU A 16 4.57 -4.10 -0.75
CA LEU A 16 3.15 -3.79 -0.85
C LEU A 16 2.79 -2.44 -0.21
N LEU A 17 3.45 -2.07 0.90
CA LEU A 17 3.30 -0.74 1.51
C LEU A 17 3.89 0.38 0.63
N ALA A 18 4.97 0.11 -0.11
CA ALA A 18 5.48 1.06 -1.10
C ALA A 18 4.52 1.25 -2.28
N VAL A 19 3.82 0.18 -2.69
CA VAL A 19 2.75 0.24 -3.68
C VAL A 19 1.57 1.09 -3.18
N GLN A 20 1.16 0.95 -1.91
CA GLN A 20 0.14 1.82 -1.29
C GLN A 20 0.48 3.31 -1.46
N LYS A 21 1.70 3.70 -1.10
CA LYS A 21 2.16 5.08 -1.26
C LYS A 21 2.13 5.56 -2.72
N SER A 22 2.30 4.65 -3.67
CA SER A 22 2.23 4.96 -5.10
C SER A 22 0.79 5.22 -5.56
N PHE A 23 -0.20 4.57 -4.95
CA PHE A 23 -1.61 4.88 -5.17
C PHE A 23 -1.98 6.27 -4.66
N ASP A 24 -1.54 6.65 -3.45
CA ASP A 24 -1.72 8.01 -2.93
C ASP A 24 -1.22 9.07 -3.91
N ASN A 25 0.00 8.90 -4.41
CA ASN A 25 0.57 9.81 -5.41
C ASN A 25 -0.26 9.85 -6.71
N SER A 26 -0.74 8.70 -7.17
CA SER A 26 -1.55 8.60 -8.40
C SER A 26 -2.88 9.33 -8.25
N LYS A 27 -3.55 9.19 -7.09
CA LYS A 27 -4.77 9.93 -6.77
C LYS A 27 -4.53 11.44 -6.78
N VAL A 28 -3.47 11.91 -6.14
CA VAL A 28 -3.09 13.33 -6.15
C VAL A 28 -2.90 13.84 -7.58
N ILE A 29 -2.23 13.07 -8.44
CA ILE A 29 -2.05 13.43 -9.86
C ILE A 29 -3.39 13.51 -10.58
N PHE A 30 -4.28 12.53 -10.41
CA PHE A 30 -5.60 12.55 -11.02
C PHE A 30 -6.44 13.73 -10.55
N GLU A 31 -6.44 14.05 -9.25
CA GLU A 31 -7.12 15.23 -8.70
C GLU A 31 -6.58 16.54 -9.33
N LEU A 32 -5.25 16.64 -9.50
CA LEU A 32 -4.64 17.81 -10.13
C LEU A 32 -5.05 17.96 -11.59
N ILE A 33 -5.13 16.85 -12.34
CA ILE A 33 -5.59 16.86 -13.73
C ILE A 33 -7.07 17.27 -13.79
N MET A 34 -7.93 16.67 -12.95
CA MET A 34 -9.36 16.99 -12.90
C MET A 34 -9.63 18.46 -12.58
N LYS A 35 -8.79 19.12 -11.77
CA LYS A 35 -8.90 20.55 -11.46
C LYS A 35 -8.62 21.46 -12.67
N GLN A 36 -7.95 20.97 -13.70
CA GLN A 36 -7.54 21.75 -14.88
C GLN A 36 -8.38 21.47 -16.13
N ILE A 37 -9.20 20.42 -16.10
CA ILE A 37 -9.90 19.89 -17.25
C ILE A 37 -11.42 20.07 -17.07
N SER A 38 -12.15 20.38 -18.13
CA SER A 38 -13.61 20.47 -18.08
C SER A 38 -14.25 19.11 -17.73
N PRO A 39 -15.21 19.05 -16.79
CA PRO A 39 -15.95 17.83 -16.44
C PRO A 39 -16.61 17.13 -17.64
N ASP A 40 -17.02 17.89 -18.66
CA ASP A 40 -17.68 17.35 -19.85
C ASP A 40 -16.72 16.76 -20.88
N SER A 41 -15.41 16.82 -20.63
CA SER A 41 -14.41 16.33 -21.57
C SER A 41 -14.17 14.82 -21.42
N THR A 42 -13.82 14.17 -22.54
CA THR A 42 -13.39 12.75 -22.53
C THR A 42 -12.19 12.52 -21.61
N VAL A 43 -11.29 13.49 -21.49
CA VAL A 43 -10.12 13.39 -20.60
C VAL A 43 -10.57 13.30 -19.14
N TYR A 44 -11.55 14.10 -18.71
CA TYR A 44 -12.08 14.03 -17.36
C TYR A 44 -12.66 12.65 -17.05
N ALA A 45 -13.50 12.11 -17.94
CA ALA A 45 -14.08 10.77 -17.78
C ALA A 45 -13.02 9.66 -17.68
N LEU A 46 -11.94 9.77 -18.46
CA LEU A 46 -10.82 8.81 -18.38
C LEU A 46 -10.04 8.91 -17.07
N VAL A 47 -9.84 10.13 -16.55
CA VAL A 47 -9.19 10.34 -15.26
C VAL A 47 -10.06 9.85 -14.12
N GLU A 48 -11.39 10.00 -14.21
CA GLU A 48 -12.35 9.45 -13.24
C GLU A 48 -12.32 7.92 -13.22
N LEU A 49 -12.28 7.30 -14.40
CA LEU A 49 -12.13 5.85 -14.51
C LEU A 49 -10.80 5.37 -13.90
N GLY A 50 -9.70 6.08 -14.18
CA GLY A 50 -8.39 5.78 -13.60
C GLY A 50 -8.37 5.93 -12.07
N MET A 51 -9.01 6.96 -11.54
CA MET A 51 -9.17 7.16 -10.10
C MET A 51 -9.93 5.99 -9.45
N LEU A 52 -11.02 5.56 -10.09
CA LEU A 52 -11.82 4.45 -9.59
C LEU A 52 -11.03 3.13 -9.56
N ASP A 53 -10.26 2.84 -10.62
CA ASP A 53 -9.40 1.65 -10.68
C ASP A 53 -8.30 1.70 -9.60
N VAL A 54 -7.64 2.85 -9.42
CA VAL A 54 -6.64 3.03 -8.35
C VAL A 54 -7.23 2.79 -6.96
N CYS A 55 -8.42 3.32 -6.67
CA CYS A 55 -9.09 3.09 -5.38
C CYS A 55 -9.41 1.59 -5.14
N GLN A 56 -9.82 0.87 -6.18
CA GLN A 56 -10.09 -0.57 -6.07
C GLN A 56 -8.82 -1.38 -5.80
N TRP A 57 -7.74 -1.09 -6.54
CA TRP A 57 -6.46 -1.77 -6.36
C TRP A 57 -5.81 -1.44 -5.02
N GLU A 58 -5.90 -0.20 -4.57
CA GLU A 58 -5.43 0.21 -3.26
C GLU A 58 -6.09 -0.60 -2.14
N SER A 59 -7.43 -0.72 -2.13
CA SER A 59 -8.12 -1.54 -1.13
C SER A 59 -7.61 -2.98 -1.13
N LYS A 60 -7.47 -3.58 -2.31
CA LYS A 60 -7.03 -4.97 -2.46
C LYS A 60 -5.59 -5.21 -2.02
N VAL A 61 -4.69 -4.29 -2.35
CA VAL A 61 -3.29 -4.35 -1.90
C VAL A 61 -3.20 -4.15 -0.39
N MET A 62 -4.07 -3.32 0.19
CA MET A 62 -4.11 -3.13 1.65
C MET A 62 -4.55 -4.41 2.36
N ASP A 63 -5.55 -5.11 1.82
CA ASP A 63 -5.98 -6.42 2.35
C ASP A 63 -4.82 -7.42 2.29
N TRP A 64 -4.05 -7.46 1.20
CA TRP A 64 -2.85 -8.31 1.11
C TRP A 64 -1.78 -7.93 2.13
N CYS A 65 -1.56 -6.64 2.39
CA CYS A 65 -0.67 -6.20 3.46
C CYS A 65 -1.13 -6.73 4.81
N VAL A 66 -2.43 -6.66 5.13
CA VAL A 66 -2.97 -7.16 6.40
C VAL A 66 -2.79 -8.67 6.51
N VAL A 67 -3.21 -9.42 5.50
CA VAL A 67 -3.11 -10.88 5.52
C VAL A 67 -1.66 -11.35 5.63
N MET A 68 -0.72 -10.77 4.87
CA MET A 68 0.69 -11.16 4.97
C MET A 68 1.31 -10.80 6.32
N ASP A 69 0.92 -9.67 6.91
CA ASP A 69 1.41 -9.23 8.23
C ASP A 69 0.90 -10.17 9.34
N ASP A 70 -0.37 -10.57 9.28
CA ASP A 70 -0.97 -11.54 10.21
C ASP A 70 -0.31 -12.93 10.10
N GLU A 71 -0.07 -13.41 8.88
CA GLU A 71 0.62 -14.69 8.64
C GLU A 71 2.05 -14.66 9.17
N LEU A 72 2.75 -13.51 9.04
CA LEU A 72 4.10 -13.33 9.58
C LEU A 72 4.12 -13.31 11.11
N ASP A 73 3.07 -12.80 11.76
CA ASP A 73 2.91 -12.83 13.23
C ASP A 73 2.76 -14.25 13.80
N CYS A 74 2.34 -15.22 12.96
CA CYS A 74 2.26 -16.64 13.32
C CYS A 74 3.62 -17.38 13.27
N PHE A 75 4.69 -16.77 12.74
CA PHE A 75 6.03 -17.39 12.71
C PHE A 75 6.70 -17.35 14.09
N THR A 76 6.46 -18.39 14.89
CA THR A 76 6.86 -18.50 16.30
C THR A 76 8.36 -18.33 16.58
N GLY A 77 9.25 -18.67 15.63
CA GLY A 77 10.70 -18.59 15.82
C GLY A 77 11.34 -17.21 15.56
N LEU A 78 10.63 -16.30 14.89
CA LEU A 78 11.14 -14.97 14.50
C LEU A 78 10.18 -13.83 14.90
N ARG A 79 9.11 -14.17 15.63
CA ARG A 79 8.03 -13.29 16.07
C ARG A 79 8.51 -12.06 16.84
N GLU A 80 9.45 -12.22 17.77
CA GLU A 80 9.94 -11.10 18.58
C GLU A 80 10.70 -10.07 17.73
N ALA A 81 11.53 -10.53 16.77
CA ALA A 81 12.21 -9.64 15.83
C ALA A 81 11.25 -8.99 14.82
N TYR A 82 10.15 -9.67 14.49
CA TYR A 82 9.09 -9.16 13.63
C TYR A 82 8.24 -8.08 14.31
N GLN A 83 7.84 -8.31 15.56
CA GLN A 83 6.98 -7.39 16.33
C GLN A 83 7.62 -6.00 16.49
N VAL A 84 8.94 -5.93 16.66
CA VAL A 84 9.67 -4.64 16.70
C VAL A 84 9.57 -3.89 15.36
N LYS A 85 9.62 -4.60 14.23
CA LYS A 85 9.43 -4.01 12.88
C LYS A 85 7.96 -3.71 12.57
N SER A 86 7.03 -4.53 13.07
CA SER A 86 5.58 -4.30 12.97
C SER A 86 5.14 -3.03 13.70
N PHE A 87 5.74 -2.72 14.86
CA PHE A 87 5.48 -1.47 15.58
C PHE A 87 5.82 -0.22 14.75
N LEU A 88 6.93 -0.25 14.01
CA LEU A 88 7.32 0.80 13.06
C LEU A 88 6.34 0.89 11.86
N ARG A 89 5.85 -0.25 11.36
CA ARG A 89 4.84 -0.29 10.29
C ARG A 89 3.45 0.18 10.76
N ASN A 90 3.10 -0.02 12.02
CA ASN A 90 1.88 0.52 12.62
C ASN A 90 1.90 2.06 12.73
N SER A 91 3.08 2.66 12.93
CA SER A 91 3.23 4.12 12.83
C SER A 91 2.96 4.64 11.41
N LEU A 92 3.36 3.88 10.39
CA LEU A 92 3.11 4.20 8.98
C LEU A 92 1.64 3.95 8.57
N ARG A 93 1.00 2.89 9.09
CA ARG A 93 -0.43 2.58 8.87
C ARG A 93 -1.38 3.61 9.49
N THR A 94 -1.03 4.21 10.61
CA THR A 94 -1.89 5.16 11.34
C THR A 94 -1.67 6.62 10.93
N GLY A 95 -0.80 6.89 9.94
CA GLY A 95 -0.46 8.26 9.55
C GLY A 95 0.29 9.02 10.65
N GLY A 96 0.97 8.31 11.54
CA GLY A 96 1.77 8.91 12.61
C GLY A 96 2.96 9.66 12.03
N ALA A 97 2.92 10.98 12.13
CA ALA A 97 4.07 11.84 11.88
C ALA A 97 5.22 11.44 12.82
N LEU A 98 6.41 11.24 12.25
CA LEU A 98 7.66 11.45 12.97
C LEU A 98 7.93 12.96 13.05
#